data_AF-A0A9E6AL63-F1
#
_entry.id   AF-A0A9E6AL63-F1
#
_cell.length_a   1.000
_cell.length_b   1.000
_cell.length_c   1.000
_cell.angle_alpha   90.00
_cell.angle_beta   90.00
_cell.angle_gamma   90.00
#
_symmetry.space_group_name_H-M   'P 1'
#
loop_
_entity.id
_entity.type
_entity.pdbx_description
1 polymer ?
#
loop_
_entity_poly.entity_id
_entity_poly.type
_entity_poly.pdbx_seq_one_letter_code
_entity_poly.pdbx_strand_id
1 'polypeptide(L)'
;MKEAEDREDLNLWEQAVSLRLQQVYGYRMSQSALNMAGMNLRRDLAPRGIAVALLHTGFVKTDMTQGTGNLTPAESASGLLARMAELSMPSTGTFWHADGTVLSW
;
A
#
# COMPACT_ATOMS: atom_id res chain seq x y z
N MET A 1 -40.26 20.82 1.10
CA MET A 1 -39.28 20.74 -0.02
C MET A 1 -37.85 20.76 0.52
N LYS A 2 -37.48 21.74 1.34
CA LYS A 2 -36.15 21.83 1.99
C LYS A 2 -35.75 20.61 2.85
N GLU A 3 -36.68 20.04 3.62
CA GLU A 3 -36.40 18.86 4.47
C GLU A 3 -36.12 17.56 3.71
N ALA A 4 -36.54 17.43 2.45
CA ALA A 4 -36.26 16.24 1.64
C ALA A 4 -34.83 16.31 1.06
N GLU A 5 -34.42 17.51 0.64
CA GLU A 5 -33.07 17.84 0.14
C GLU A 5 -32.02 17.67 1.25
N ASP A 6 -32.29 18.21 2.45
CA ASP A 6 -31.39 18.10 3.61
C ASP A 6 -31.20 16.62 4.05
N ARG A 7 -32.22 15.76 3.86
CA ARG A 7 -32.12 14.32 4.17
C ARG A 7 -31.34 13.53 3.11
N GLU A 8 -31.40 13.97 1.87
CA GLU A 8 -30.64 13.36 0.77
C GLU A 8 -29.14 13.67 0.93
N ASP A 9 -28.80 14.91 1.30
CA ASP A 9 -27.42 15.32 1.61
C ASP A 9 -26.83 14.56 2.81
N LEU A 10 -27.59 14.40 3.90
CA LEU A 10 -27.14 13.62 5.06
C LEU A 10 -26.83 12.16 4.69
N ASN A 11 -27.66 11.54 3.84
CA ASN A 11 -27.42 10.19 3.36
C ASN A 11 -26.18 10.09 2.46
N LEU A 12 -25.91 11.11 1.63
CA LEU A 12 -24.70 11.17 0.81
C LEU A 12 -23.44 11.35 1.65
N TRP A 13 -23.48 12.15 2.70
CA TRP A 13 -22.36 12.33 3.62
C TRP A 13 -22.06 11.07 4.43
N GLU A 14 -23.08 10.39 4.97
CA GLU A 14 -22.89 9.12 5.66
C GLU A 14 -22.36 8.02 4.73
N GLN A 15 -22.84 7.96 3.49
CA GLN A 15 -22.31 7.05 2.47
C GLN A 15 -20.87 7.39 2.08
N ALA A 16 -20.52 8.67 1.93
CA ALA A 16 -19.15 9.10 1.60
C ALA A 16 -18.16 8.84 2.75
N VAL A 17 -18.59 9.06 3.99
CA VAL A 17 -17.79 8.74 5.20
C VAL A 17 -17.66 7.22 5.36
N SER A 18 -18.74 6.47 5.18
CA SER A 18 -18.74 5.00 5.21
C SER A 18 -17.83 4.41 4.14
N LEU A 19 -17.90 4.89 2.89
CA LEU A 19 -17.03 4.47 1.79
C LEU A 19 -15.56 4.79 2.07
N ARG A 20 -15.23 5.98 2.60
CA ARG A 20 -13.85 6.31 2.99
C ARG A 20 -13.34 5.43 4.13
N LEU A 21 -14.15 5.17 5.15
CA LEU A 21 -13.72 4.38 6.32
C LEU A 21 -13.61 2.89 6.00
N GLN A 22 -14.58 2.32 5.28
CA GLN A 22 -14.56 0.92 4.88
C GLN A 22 -13.43 0.61 3.90
N GLN A 23 -13.20 1.49 2.90
CA GLN A 23 -12.06 1.34 1.99
C GLN A 23 -10.73 1.39 2.74
N VAL A 24 -10.59 2.21 3.78
CA VAL A 24 -9.33 2.32 4.54
C VAL A 24 -9.06 1.09 5.41
N TYR A 25 -10.04 0.56 6.15
CA TYR A 25 -9.79 -0.63 6.99
C TYR A 25 -9.58 -1.89 6.16
N GLY A 26 -10.43 -2.16 5.17
CA GLY A 26 -10.30 -3.33 4.30
C GLY A 26 -8.97 -3.31 3.54
N TYR A 27 -8.61 -2.17 2.96
CA TYR A 27 -7.31 -1.98 2.29
C TYR A 27 -6.15 -2.22 3.27
N ARG A 28 -6.14 -1.56 4.44
CA ARG A 28 -5.07 -1.74 5.43
C ARG A 28 -4.94 -3.18 5.91
N MET A 29 -6.05 -3.83 6.25
CA MET A 29 -6.05 -5.24 6.66
C MET A 29 -5.52 -6.14 5.55
N SER A 30 -5.92 -5.92 4.29
CA SER A 30 -5.42 -6.70 3.16
C SER A 30 -3.90 -6.55 2.97
N GLN A 31 -3.37 -5.34 3.13
CA GLN A 31 -1.93 -5.08 3.06
C GLN A 31 -1.19 -5.70 4.26
N SER A 32 -1.75 -5.63 5.47
CA SER A 32 -1.20 -6.32 6.64
C SER A 32 -1.19 -7.86 6.46
N ALA A 33 -2.25 -8.43 5.88
CA ALA A 33 -2.33 -9.85 5.59
C ALA A 33 -1.31 -10.28 4.52
N LEU A 34 -1.20 -9.50 3.43
CA LEU A 34 -0.15 -9.67 2.40
C LEU A 34 1.25 -9.62 3.04
N ASN A 35 1.44 -8.69 3.97
CA ASN A 35 2.72 -8.52 4.66
C ASN A 35 3.11 -9.77 5.47
N MET A 36 2.16 -10.33 6.21
CA MET A 36 2.38 -11.58 6.95
C MET A 36 2.61 -12.77 6.02
N ALA A 37 1.88 -12.86 4.90
CA ALA A 37 2.09 -13.89 3.89
C ALA A 37 3.51 -13.81 3.30
N GLY A 38 4.01 -12.60 3.03
CA GLY A 38 5.38 -12.38 2.56
C GLY A 38 6.45 -12.83 3.56
N MET A 39 6.23 -12.62 4.86
CA MET A 39 7.15 -13.12 5.90
C MET A 39 7.19 -14.64 5.99
N ASN A 40 6.04 -15.31 5.79
CA ASN A 40 5.99 -16.76 5.67
C ASN A 40 6.72 -17.23 4.40
N LEU A 41 6.46 -16.58 3.26
CA LEU A 41 7.08 -16.90 1.98
C LEU A 41 8.62 -16.80 2.03
N ARG A 42 9.17 -15.79 2.74
CA ARG A 42 10.61 -15.70 3.02
C ARG A 42 11.15 -17.00 3.62
N ARG A 43 10.45 -17.60 4.58
CA ARG A 43 10.91 -18.80 5.30
C ARG A 43 10.85 -20.02 4.37
N ASP A 44 9.75 -20.16 3.64
CA ASP A 44 9.53 -21.27 2.72
C ASP A 44 10.51 -21.27 1.55
N LEU A 45 10.92 -20.08 1.10
CA LEU A 45 11.84 -19.91 -0.02
C LEU A 45 13.32 -19.83 0.39
N ALA A 46 13.62 -19.66 1.68
CA ALA A 46 15.00 -19.57 2.15
C ALA A 46 15.90 -20.76 1.75
N PRO A 47 15.44 -22.04 1.83
CA PRO A 47 16.24 -23.19 1.40
C PRO A 47 16.59 -23.18 -0.10
N ARG A 48 15.84 -22.41 -0.90
CA ARG A 48 16.06 -22.26 -2.35
C ARG A 48 16.94 -21.06 -2.70
N GLY A 49 17.40 -20.29 -1.71
CA GLY A 49 18.20 -19.09 -1.93
C GLY A 49 17.44 -17.96 -2.63
N ILE A 50 16.11 -17.90 -2.50
CA ILE A 50 15.28 -16.84 -3.10
C ILE A 50 14.95 -15.81 -2.03
N ALA A 51 15.38 -14.57 -2.26
CA ALA A 51 15.06 -13.44 -1.39
C ALA A 51 13.65 -12.89 -1.69
N VAL A 52 12.97 -12.43 -0.64
CA VAL A 52 11.64 -11.83 -0.67
C VAL A 52 11.73 -10.45 -0.05
N ALA A 53 11.19 -9.42 -0.68
CA ALA A 53 11.06 -8.07 -0.11
C ALA A 53 9.63 -7.60 -0.22
N LEU A 54 9.20 -6.79 0.75
CA LEU A 54 7.91 -6.13 0.68
C LEU A 54 8.14 -4.67 0.33
N LEU A 55 7.31 -4.13 -0.56
CA LEU A 55 7.59 -2.85 -1.20
C LEU A 55 6.42 -1.89 -1.03
N HIS A 56 6.70 -0.73 -0.44
CA HIS A 56 5.77 0.39 -0.33
C HIS A 56 6.07 1.41 -1.43
N THR A 57 5.10 1.65 -2.30
CA THR A 57 5.23 2.52 -3.48
C THR A 57 5.38 4.00 -3.14
N GLY A 58 5.00 4.40 -1.93
CA GLY A 58 4.77 5.79 -1.56
C GLY A 58 3.37 6.26 -1.95
N PHE A 59 3.09 7.55 -1.76
CA PHE A 59 1.80 8.13 -2.13
C PHE A 59 1.85 8.66 -3.58
N VAL A 60 1.51 7.78 -4.52
CA VAL A 60 1.73 7.98 -5.96
C VAL A 60 0.49 8.56 -6.64
N LYS A 61 0.68 9.54 -7.53
CA LYS A 61 -0.37 10.14 -8.37
C LYS A 61 -0.86 9.14 -9.44
N THR A 62 -1.93 8.41 -9.13
CA THR A 62 -2.54 7.39 -9.98
C THR A 62 -4.07 7.54 -9.99
N ASP A 63 -4.77 6.78 -10.82
CA ASP A 63 -6.23 6.74 -10.79
C ASP A 63 -6.78 6.27 -9.43
N MET A 64 -6.08 5.32 -8.77
CA MET A 64 -6.43 4.84 -7.42
C MET A 64 -6.39 5.96 -6.37
N THR A 65 -5.49 6.93 -6.54
CA THR A 65 -5.39 8.11 -5.67
C THR A 65 -6.07 9.35 -6.27
N GLN A 66 -6.82 9.20 -7.37
CA GLN A 66 -7.48 10.29 -8.09
C GLN A 66 -6.52 11.43 -8.45
N GLY A 67 -5.30 11.10 -8.85
CA GLY A 67 -4.25 12.06 -9.21
C GLY A 67 -3.59 12.79 -8.03
N THR A 68 -3.95 12.45 -6.79
CA THR A 68 -3.31 12.99 -5.58
C THR A 68 -2.08 12.17 -5.20
N GLY A 69 -1.07 12.82 -4.59
CA GLY A 69 0.18 12.14 -4.25
C GLY A 69 1.37 13.09 -4.23
N ASN A 70 2.46 12.66 -3.59
CA ASN A 70 3.75 13.36 -3.60
C ASN A 70 4.75 12.79 -4.61
N LEU A 71 4.47 11.63 -5.20
CA LEU A 71 5.30 10.98 -6.22
C LEU A 71 4.55 10.81 -7.53
N THR A 72 5.26 10.89 -8.65
CA THR A 72 4.79 10.40 -9.95
C THR A 72 4.95 8.88 -10.05
N PRO A 73 4.19 8.21 -10.95
CA PRO A 73 4.36 6.78 -11.20
C PRO A 73 5.79 6.40 -11.61
N ALA A 74 6.44 7.23 -12.42
CA ALA A 74 7.80 6.98 -12.89
C ALA A 74 8.83 7.06 -11.74
N GLU A 75 8.70 8.03 -10.83
CA GLU A 75 9.59 8.15 -9.66
C GLU A 75 9.43 6.95 -8.72
N SER A 76 8.18 6.56 -8.44
CA SER A 76 7.90 5.38 -7.61
C SER A 76 8.49 4.11 -8.25
N ALA A 77 8.22 3.87 -9.53
CA ALA A 77 8.72 2.70 -10.24
C ALA A 77 10.26 2.63 -10.25
N SER A 78 10.94 3.76 -10.50
CA SER A 78 12.40 3.85 -10.45
C SER A 78 12.94 3.47 -9.07
N GLY A 79 12.34 4.02 -8.01
CA GLY A 79 12.69 3.68 -6.63
C GLY A 79 12.52 2.20 -6.32
N LEU A 80 11.39 1.60 -6.73
CA LEU A 80 11.12 0.17 -6.56
C LEU A 80 12.13 -0.71 -7.29
N LEU A 81 12.50 -0.36 -8.52
CA LEU A 81 13.53 -1.08 -9.28
C LEU A 81 14.88 -1.05 -8.57
N ALA A 82 15.26 0.09 -7.98
CA ALA A 82 16.47 0.19 -7.16
C ALA A 82 16.41 -0.74 -5.94
N ARG A 83 15.26 -0.76 -5.23
CA ARG A 83 15.03 -1.67 -4.08
C ARG A 83 15.13 -3.15 -4.49
N MET A 84 14.59 -3.52 -5.65
CA MET A 84 14.70 -4.88 -6.18
C MET A 84 16.15 -5.25 -6.52
N ALA A 85 16.93 -4.31 -7.08
CA ALA A 85 18.33 -4.52 -7.40
C ALA A 85 19.24 -4.66 -6.16
N GLU A 86 18.87 -4.00 -5.05
CA GLU A 86 19.55 -4.06 -3.75
C GLU A 86 19.14 -5.28 -2.90
N LEU A 87 18.08 -6.00 -3.28
CA LEU A 87 17.57 -7.14 -2.54
C LEU A 87 18.57 -8.30 -2.55
N SER A 88 18.83 -8.84 -1.37
CA SER A 88 19.77 -9.95 -1.18
C SER A 88 19.23 -10.91 -0.10
N MET A 89 19.84 -12.09 0.00
CA MET A 89 19.49 -13.05 1.05
C MET A 89 19.64 -12.47 2.48
N PRO A 90 20.71 -11.70 2.80
CA PRO A 90 20.79 -11.01 4.10
C PRO A 90 19.65 -10.02 4.37
N SER A 91 19.16 -9.32 3.33
CA SER A 91 18.11 -8.31 3.45
C SER A 91 16.69 -8.84 3.23
N THR A 92 16.50 -10.14 2.98
CA THR A 92 15.17 -10.75 2.75
C THR A 92 14.20 -10.49 3.92
N GLY A 93 12.89 -10.47 3.68
CA GLY A 93 11.83 -10.30 4.70
C GLY A 93 11.77 -8.93 5.35
N THR A 94 12.40 -7.92 4.73
CA THR A 94 12.31 -6.54 5.16
C THR A 94 11.28 -5.77 4.33
N PHE A 95 10.80 -4.64 4.86
CA PHE A 95 9.75 -3.83 4.25
C PHE A 95 10.30 -2.47 3.85
N TRP A 96 10.33 -2.16 2.55
CA TRP A 96 11.08 -1.03 2.02
C TRP A 96 10.16 -0.03 1.33
N HIS A 97 10.38 1.25 1.60
CA HIS A 97 9.79 2.35 0.86
C HIS A 97 10.54 2.58 -0.45
N ALA A 98 9.85 3.07 -1.49
CA ALA A 98 10.45 3.37 -2.78
C ALA A 98 11.63 4.37 -2.70
N ASP A 99 11.68 5.23 -1.68
CA ASP A 99 12.79 6.18 -1.44
C ASP A 99 14.03 5.56 -0.79
N GLY A 100 14.00 4.28 -0.39
CA GLY A 100 15.12 3.60 0.27
C GLY A 100 14.95 3.42 1.78
N THR A 101 13.92 4.02 2.38
CA THR A 101 13.68 3.87 3.82
C THR A 101 13.23 2.45 4.14
N VAL A 102 13.89 1.80 5.11
CA VAL A 102 13.40 0.55 5.68
C VAL A 102 12.32 0.87 6.71
N LEU A 103 11.13 0.34 6.51
CA LEU A 103 9.96 0.55 7.34
C LEU A 103 9.90 -0.51 8.45
N SER A 104 9.38 -0.11 9.61
CA SER A 104 9.00 -1.04 10.67
C SER A 104 7.65 -1.68 10.35
N TRP A 105 7.39 -2.84 10.97
CA TRP A 105 6.08 -3.48 10.97
C TRP A 105 5.08 -2.74 11.87
#